data_AF-A0A8T5BB06-F1
#
_entry.id   AF-A0A8T5BB06-F1
#
_cell.length_a   1.000
_cell.length_b   1.000
_cell.length_c   1.000
_cell.angle_alpha   90.00
_cell.angle_beta   90.00
_cell.angle_gamma   90.00
#
_symmetry.space_group_name_H-M   'P 1'
#
loop_
_entity.id
_entity.type
_entity.pdbx_description
1 polymer ?
#
loop_
_entity_poly.entity_id
_entity_poly.type
_entity_poly.pdbx_seq_one_letter_code
_entity_poly.pdbx_strand_id
1 'polypeptide(L)'
;MWALRCLAPEPLEEWKEPPFEAAEVEREKIVARGASDSKGNVMAVVKAIESYKALNLSLPLNLKVIFEGEEEIGSPNLQKYIETHGGRLKADAAVCFDGGLDYNGRPGISLSLKGILYVEFRCKTAKTDGHSSLAPLIGNLAWKLINALKSLKNEGGRILIEGENAVQYTG
;
A
#
# COMPACT_ATOMS: atom_id res chain seq x y z
N MET A 1 0.64 -13.21 -2.25
CA MET A 1 -0.18 -12.79 -1.10
C MET A 1 -0.87 -11.52 -1.56
N TRP A 2 -2.19 -11.40 -1.37
CA TRP A 2 -2.97 -10.40 -2.11
C TRP A 2 -3.93 -9.62 -1.23
N ALA A 3 -4.03 -8.31 -1.44
CA ALA A 3 -5.04 -7.45 -0.84
C ALA A 3 -6.39 -7.60 -1.56
N LEU A 4 -7.42 -8.08 -0.86
CA LEU A 4 -8.81 -8.01 -1.32
C LEU A 4 -9.47 -6.68 -0.97
N ARG A 5 -8.96 -6.01 0.05
CA ARG A 5 -9.32 -4.64 0.41
C ARG A 5 -8.60 -3.68 -0.53
N CYS A 6 -9.24 -2.56 -0.78
CA CYS A 6 -8.69 -1.43 -1.51
C CYS A 6 -8.98 -0.14 -0.72
N LEU A 7 -8.17 0.90 -0.90
CA LEU A 7 -8.40 2.22 -0.30
C LEU A 7 -9.75 2.85 -0.67
N ALA A 8 -10.17 3.84 0.12
CA ALA A 8 -11.35 4.65 -0.18
C ALA A 8 -11.18 5.41 -1.52
N PRO A 9 -12.24 5.59 -2.32
CA PRO A 9 -12.19 6.27 -3.61
C PRO A 9 -12.40 7.80 -3.48
N GLU A 10 -11.84 8.44 -2.46
CA GLU A 10 -12.00 9.88 -2.26
C GLU A 10 -10.93 10.69 -3.02
N PRO A 11 -11.26 11.90 -3.52
CA PRO A 11 -12.61 12.48 -3.63
C PRO A 11 -13.46 11.80 -4.72
N LEU A 12 -14.77 11.62 -4.45
CA LEU A 12 -15.67 10.89 -5.35
C LEU A 12 -16.01 11.67 -6.62
N GLU A 13 -16.07 12.99 -6.53
CA GLU A 13 -16.42 13.91 -7.60
C GLU A 13 -15.38 13.95 -8.74
N GLU A 14 -14.15 13.52 -8.48
CA GLU A 14 -13.08 13.44 -9.49
C GLU A 14 -13.16 12.15 -10.33
N TRP A 15 -14.01 11.20 -9.94
CA TRP A 15 -14.23 9.99 -10.72
C TRP A 15 -15.15 10.27 -11.91
N LYS A 16 -14.66 9.97 -13.12
CA LYS A 16 -15.46 10.02 -14.34
C LYS A 16 -16.50 8.89 -14.41
N GLU A 17 -16.13 7.74 -13.85
CA GLU A 17 -16.94 6.52 -13.80
C GLU A 17 -17.10 6.08 -12.34
N PRO A 18 -18.26 5.52 -11.93
CA PRO A 18 -18.45 5.10 -10.55
C PRO A 18 -17.36 4.11 -10.09
N PRO A 19 -16.65 4.39 -8.97
CA PRO A 19 -15.42 3.67 -8.60
C PRO A 19 -15.62 2.17 -8.38
N PHE A 20 -16.83 1.71 -8.08
CA PHE A 20 -17.10 0.31 -7.77
C PHE A 20 -17.94 -0.42 -8.83
N GLU A 21 -18.25 0.22 -9.96
CA GLU A 21 -19.06 -0.38 -11.03
C GLU A 21 -18.22 -0.98 -12.17
N ALA A 22 -16.90 -0.82 -12.12
CA ALA A 22 -15.94 -1.30 -13.12
C ALA A 22 -16.34 -0.96 -14.56
N ALA A 23 -15.92 0.22 -15.02
CA ALA A 23 -16.19 0.67 -16.38
C ALA A 23 -15.07 0.23 -17.34
N GLU A 24 -15.46 -0.29 -18.50
CA GLU A 24 -14.56 -0.42 -19.64
C GLU A 24 -14.50 0.92 -20.37
N VAL A 25 -13.29 1.47 -20.51
CA VAL A 25 -13.05 2.76 -21.17
C VAL A 25 -12.15 2.58 -22.38
N GLU A 26 -11.92 3.67 -23.12
CA GLU A 26 -11.08 3.68 -24.31
C GLU A 26 -9.73 2.99 -24.10
N ARG A 27 -9.31 2.21 -25.12
CA ARG A 27 -8.08 1.39 -25.13
C ARG A 27 -8.15 0.13 -24.26
N GLU A 28 -9.33 -0.48 -24.13
CA GLU A 28 -9.54 -1.78 -23.44
C GLU A 28 -9.09 -1.74 -21.97
N LYS A 29 -9.25 -0.59 -21.32
CA LYS A 29 -8.87 -0.40 -19.93
C LYS A 29 -10.09 -0.56 -19.03
N ILE A 30 -9.89 -1.23 -17.90
CA ILE A 30 -10.89 -1.28 -16.83
C ILE A 30 -10.54 -0.22 -15.79
N VAL A 31 -11.48 0.69 -15.54
CA VAL A 31 -11.37 1.72 -14.51
C VAL A 31 -12.29 1.35 -13.34
N ALA A 32 -11.68 0.99 -12.22
CA ALA A 32 -12.37 0.73 -10.96
C ALA A 32 -11.40 0.88 -9.78
N ARG A 33 -11.91 1.22 -8.61
CA ARG A 33 -11.17 1.15 -7.35
C ARG A 33 -10.82 -0.32 -7.05
N GLY A 34 -9.52 -0.55 -6.95
CA GLY A 34 -8.93 -1.85 -6.69
C GLY A 34 -8.73 -2.73 -7.92
N ALA A 35 -9.02 -2.21 -9.13
CA ALA A 35 -8.79 -2.94 -10.38
C ALA A 35 -7.32 -3.35 -10.53
N SER A 36 -6.37 -2.43 -10.28
CA SER A 36 -4.93 -2.73 -10.31
C SER A 36 -4.35 -3.13 -8.96
N ASP A 37 -4.94 -2.66 -7.85
CA ASP A 37 -4.43 -2.84 -6.50
C ASP A 37 -5.51 -3.42 -5.57
N SER A 38 -5.62 -4.74 -5.44
CA SER A 38 -4.88 -5.77 -6.22
C SER A 38 -5.83 -6.82 -6.80
N LYS A 39 -7.12 -6.46 -6.99
CA LYS A 39 -8.17 -7.41 -7.39
C LYS A 39 -7.98 -7.94 -8.81
N GLY A 40 -7.50 -7.12 -9.75
CA GLY A 40 -7.17 -7.59 -11.09
C GLY A 40 -6.09 -8.65 -11.07
N ASN A 41 -5.07 -8.48 -10.23
CA ASN A 41 -3.94 -9.38 -10.07
C ASN A 41 -4.41 -10.70 -9.43
N VAL A 42 -5.30 -10.63 -8.43
CA VAL A 42 -6.00 -11.80 -7.87
C VAL A 42 -6.77 -12.55 -8.95
N MET A 43 -7.58 -11.82 -9.72
CA MET A 43 -8.41 -12.42 -10.77
C MET A 43 -7.57 -13.03 -11.89
N ALA A 44 -6.41 -12.47 -12.23
CA ALA A 44 -5.49 -13.05 -13.20
C ALA A 44 -5.00 -14.44 -12.75
N VAL A 45 -4.66 -14.62 -11.47
CA VAL A 45 -4.27 -15.94 -10.92
C VAL A 45 -5.45 -16.91 -10.98
N VAL A 46 -6.64 -16.48 -10.58
CA VAL A 46 -7.85 -17.31 -10.64
C VAL A 46 -8.15 -17.74 -12.08
N LYS A 47 -8.10 -16.80 -13.03
CA LYS A 47 -8.34 -17.08 -14.46
C LYS A 47 -7.30 -18.01 -15.05
N ALA A 48 -6.03 -17.89 -14.69
CA ALA A 48 -5.01 -18.85 -15.11
C ALA A 48 -5.35 -20.28 -14.66
N ILE A 49 -5.77 -20.46 -13.41
CA ILE A 49 -6.18 -21.78 -12.89
C ILE A 49 -7.43 -22.30 -13.62
N GLU A 50 -8.42 -21.44 -13.85
CA GLU A 50 -9.63 -21.79 -14.61
C GLU A 50 -9.31 -22.20 -16.05
N SER A 51 -8.38 -21.52 -16.73
CA SER A 51 -7.95 -21.88 -18.08
C SER A 51 -7.32 -23.26 -18.15
N TYR A 52 -6.46 -23.63 -17.19
CA TYR A 52 -5.91 -24.99 -17.13
C TYR A 52 -7.01 -26.05 -16.96
N LYS A 53 -7.97 -25.80 -16.08
CA LYS A 53 -9.12 -26.69 -15.86
C LYS A 53 -9.99 -26.82 -17.11
N ALA A 54 -10.30 -25.70 -17.78
CA ALA A 54 -11.13 -25.68 -18.97
C ALA A 54 -10.49 -26.45 -20.15
N LEU A 55 -9.16 -26.43 -20.24
CA LEU A 55 -8.39 -27.19 -21.22
C LEU A 55 -8.10 -28.64 -20.79
N ASN A 56 -8.62 -29.07 -19.64
CA ASN A 56 -8.34 -30.37 -19.03
C ASN A 56 -6.84 -30.66 -18.86
N LEU A 57 -6.05 -29.63 -18.57
CA LEU A 57 -4.62 -29.70 -18.31
C LEU A 57 -4.37 -29.81 -16.80
N SER A 58 -3.41 -30.61 -16.41
CA SER A 58 -2.88 -30.59 -15.04
C SER A 58 -2.00 -29.37 -14.82
N LEU A 59 -2.04 -28.80 -13.62
CA LEU A 59 -1.06 -27.80 -13.23
C LEU A 59 0.33 -28.46 -13.15
N PRO A 60 1.39 -27.82 -13.67
CA PRO A 60 2.74 -28.37 -13.61
C PRO A 60 3.37 -28.30 -12.20
N LEU A 61 2.62 -27.78 -11.23
CA LEU A 61 3.08 -27.54 -9.86
C LEU A 61 1.94 -27.67 -8.84
N ASN A 62 2.32 -27.85 -7.58
CA ASN A 62 1.40 -27.71 -6.45
C ASN A 62 1.24 -26.22 -6.13
N LEU A 63 0.02 -25.70 -6.20
CA LEU A 63 -0.27 -24.29 -5.97
C LEU A 63 -0.92 -24.08 -4.60
N LYS A 64 -0.35 -23.17 -3.80
CA LYS A 64 -0.95 -22.64 -2.57
C LYS A 64 -1.22 -21.16 -2.77
N VAL A 65 -2.46 -20.73 -2.56
CA VAL A 65 -2.88 -19.34 -2.75
C VAL A 65 -3.29 -18.75 -1.42
N ILE A 66 -2.76 -17.57 -1.10
CA ILE A 66 -3.12 -16.79 0.08
C ILE A 66 -3.66 -15.45 -0.41
N PHE A 67 -4.96 -15.24 -0.18
CA PHE A 67 -5.62 -13.94 -0.29
C PHE A 67 -5.86 -13.42 1.13
N GLU A 68 -5.48 -12.18 1.38
CA GLU A 68 -5.68 -11.51 2.66
C GLU A 68 -6.48 -10.21 2.47
N GLY A 69 -7.03 -9.66 3.54
CA GLY A 69 -7.96 -8.53 3.48
C GLY A 69 -7.44 -7.26 4.12
N GLU A 70 -6.20 -7.25 4.62
CA GLU A 70 -5.73 -6.24 5.56
C GLU A 70 -4.45 -5.52 5.12
N GLU A 71 -3.93 -5.81 3.93
CA GLU A 71 -2.71 -5.18 3.38
C GLU A 71 -2.74 -3.65 3.45
N GLU A 72 -3.85 -3.05 3.02
CA GLU A 72 -4.09 -1.60 3.02
C GLU A 72 -4.12 -0.95 4.42
N ILE A 73 -4.08 -1.77 5.49
CA ILE A 73 -3.95 -1.33 6.89
C ILE A 73 -2.71 -1.92 7.57
N GLY A 74 -1.75 -2.41 6.79
CA GLY A 74 -0.47 -2.95 7.27
C GLY A 74 -0.49 -4.43 7.66
N SER A 75 -1.48 -5.20 7.20
CA SER A 75 -1.57 -6.66 7.41
C SER A 75 -1.44 -7.12 8.88
N PRO A 76 -2.16 -6.52 9.84
CA PRO A 76 -1.94 -6.74 11.28
C PRO A 76 -2.02 -8.20 11.73
N ASN A 77 -2.83 -9.05 11.08
CA ASN A 77 -2.98 -10.46 11.47
C ASN A 77 -2.17 -11.44 10.63
N LEU A 78 -1.60 -10.99 9.52
CA LEU A 78 -0.95 -11.87 8.56
C LEU A 78 0.28 -12.56 9.14
N GLN A 79 1.14 -11.83 9.85
CA GLN A 79 2.34 -12.40 10.46
C GLN A 79 1.98 -13.56 11.39
N LYS A 80 1.02 -13.33 12.29
CA LYS A 80 0.51 -14.35 13.21
C LYS A 80 -0.07 -15.55 12.46
N TYR A 81 -0.80 -15.31 11.36
CA TYR A 81 -1.35 -16.38 10.54
C TYR A 81 -0.24 -17.27 9.95
N ILE A 82 0.81 -16.65 9.39
CA ILE A 82 1.95 -17.36 8.82
C ILE A 82 2.71 -18.15 9.88
N GLU A 83 2.98 -17.56 11.04
CA GLU A 83 3.65 -18.24 12.16
C GLU A 83 2.86 -19.45 12.65
N THR A 84 1.53 -19.31 12.75
CA THR A 84 0.64 -20.38 13.23
C THR A 84 0.48 -21.50 12.19
N HIS A 85 0.42 -21.17 10.91
CA HIS A 85 0.12 -22.12 9.83
C HIS A 85 1.30 -22.44 8.92
N GLY A 86 2.53 -22.03 9.29
CA GLY A 86 3.72 -22.11 8.45
C GLY A 86 3.97 -23.51 7.88
N GLY A 87 3.67 -24.56 8.65
CA GLY A 87 3.75 -25.95 8.16
C GLY A 87 2.86 -26.23 6.94
N ARG A 88 1.65 -25.66 6.89
CA ARG A 88 0.75 -25.76 5.74
C ARG A 88 1.20 -24.87 4.58
N LEU A 89 1.88 -23.76 4.88
CA LEU A 89 2.30 -22.76 3.89
C LEU A 89 3.67 -23.06 3.27
N LYS A 90 4.44 -24.01 3.81
CA LYS A 90 5.75 -24.41 3.28
C LYS A 90 5.70 -24.65 1.77
N ALA A 91 6.55 -23.98 1.01
CA ALA A 91 6.65 -24.07 -0.44
C ALA A 91 8.10 -23.86 -0.87
N ASP A 92 8.44 -24.32 -2.07
CA ASP A 92 9.78 -24.15 -2.64
C ASP A 92 10.05 -22.72 -3.12
N ALA A 93 8.97 -21.98 -3.43
CA ALA A 93 9.01 -20.57 -3.80
C ALA A 93 7.72 -19.85 -3.38
N ALA A 94 7.82 -18.53 -3.20
CA ALA A 94 6.68 -17.65 -2.98
C ALA A 94 6.74 -16.51 -4.01
N VAL A 95 5.61 -16.20 -4.64
CA VAL A 95 5.50 -15.14 -5.63
C VAL A 95 4.42 -14.15 -5.22
N CYS A 96 4.78 -12.87 -5.30
CA CYS A 96 3.85 -11.75 -5.23
C CYS A 96 3.69 -11.18 -6.66
N PHE A 97 2.59 -11.51 -7.32
CA PHE A 97 1.98 -10.78 -8.44
C PHE A 97 1.59 -9.30 -8.17
N ASP A 98 2.11 -8.63 -7.14
CA ASP A 98 1.84 -7.21 -6.90
C ASP A 98 2.98 -6.43 -7.56
N GLY A 99 2.68 -5.85 -8.70
CA GLY A 99 3.67 -5.32 -9.62
C GLY A 99 3.01 -4.76 -10.86
N GLY A 100 3.83 -4.25 -11.76
CA GLY A 100 3.33 -3.56 -12.92
C GLY A 100 4.37 -3.40 -14.01
N LEU A 101 4.02 -2.54 -14.96
CA LEU A 101 4.87 -2.17 -16.08
C LEU A 101 5.62 -0.89 -15.73
N ASP A 102 6.85 -0.76 -16.25
CA ASP A 102 7.56 0.50 -16.23
C ASP A 102 6.96 1.51 -17.23
N TYR A 103 7.55 2.71 -17.30
CA TYR A 103 7.09 3.78 -18.18
C TYR A 103 7.15 3.43 -19.68
N ASN A 104 7.91 2.40 -20.07
CA ASN A 104 7.98 1.91 -21.45
C ASN A 104 7.08 0.69 -21.68
N GLY A 105 6.28 0.28 -20.69
CA GLY A 105 5.44 -0.91 -20.77
C GLY A 105 6.19 -2.23 -20.52
N ARG A 106 7.42 -2.20 -20.01
CA ARG A 106 8.18 -3.43 -19.71
C ARG A 106 7.79 -3.98 -18.34
N PRO A 107 7.55 -5.28 -18.20
CA PRO A 107 7.22 -5.87 -16.91
C PRO A 107 8.40 -5.80 -15.94
N GLY A 108 8.16 -5.30 -14.73
CA GLY A 108 9.14 -5.29 -13.65
C GLY A 108 9.07 -6.55 -12.81
N ILE A 109 10.22 -7.04 -12.35
CA ILE A 109 10.32 -8.09 -11.32
C ILE A 109 11.06 -7.52 -10.12
N SER A 110 10.34 -7.35 -9.02
CA SER A 110 10.91 -6.90 -7.75
C SER A 110 11.37 -8.10 -6.93
N LEU A 111 12.63 -8.09 -6.49
CA LEU A 111 13.19 -9.13 -5.61
C LEU A 111 13.10 -8.77 -4.13
N SER A 112 12.82 -7.50 -3.82
CA SER A 112 12.63 -7.00 -2.46
C SER A 112 11.83 -5.70 -2.48
N LEU A 113 11.30 -5.33 -1.31
CA LEU A 113 10.61 -4.07 -1.07
C LEU A 113 11.27 -3.37 0.12
N LYS A 114 11.18 -2.03 0.16
CA LYS A 114 11.57 -1.26 1.34
C LYS A 114 10.54 -1.47 2.45
N GLY A 115 11.00 -1.40 3.70
CA GLY A 115 10.10 -1.31 4.85
C GLY A 115 9.45 0.07 4.97
N ILE A 116 8.35 0.13 5.73
CA ILE A 116 7.63 1.36 6.06
C ILE A 116 7.40 1.44 7.58
N LEU A 117 7.55 2.64 8.13
CA LEU A 117 7.23 2.96 9.52
C LEU A 117 6.26 4.15 9.54
N TYR A 118 5.08 3.93 10.10
CA TYR A 118 4.12 4.99 10.38
C TYR A 118 4.29 5.49 11.82
N VAL A 119 4.35 6.81 11.99
CA VAL A 119 4.43 7.47 13.30
C VAL A 119 3.36 8.56 13.35
N GLU A 120 2.61 8.62 14.44
CA GLU A 120 1.63 9.67 14.68
C GLU A 120 2.19 10.72 15.66
N PHE A 121 2.22 11.98 15.24
CA PHE A 121 2.61 13.09 16.09
C PHE A 121 1.38 13.80 16.64
N ARG A 122 1.18 13.74 17.97
CA ARG A 122 0.12 14.47 18.66
C ARG A 122 0.72 15.65 19.40
N CYS A 123 0.23 16.86 19.11
CA CYS A 123 0.54 18.06 19.88
C CYS A 123 -0.73 18.57 20.56
N LYS A 124 -0.61 19.10 21.78
CA LYS A 124 -1.71 19.76 22.49
C LYS A 124 -1.17 20.97 23.22
N THR A 125 -1.71 22.15 22.94
CA THR A 125 -1.27 23.43 23.56
C THR A 125 -2.32 24.09 24.45
N ALA A 126 -3.60 23.82 24.19
CA ALA A 126 -4.72 24.37 24.96
C ALA A 126 -5.79 23.30 25.22
N LYS A 127 -6.76 23.61 26.09
CA LYS A 127 -7.92 22.74 26.38
C LYS A 127 -9.03 22.88 25.33
N THR A 128 -9.10 24.02 24.65
CA THR A 128 -10.09 24.37 23.63
C THR A 128 -9.42 25.18 22.52
N ASP A 129 -10.10 25.32 21.38
CA ASP A 129 -9.69 26.26 20.35
C ASP A 129 -9.72 27.70 20.89
N GLY A 130 -8.75 28.50 20.48
CA GLY A 130 -8.60 29.89 20.91
C GLY A 130 -8.75 30.85 19.74
N HIS A 131 -9.33 32.02 20.01
CA HIS A 131 -9.40 33.09 19.02
C HIS A 131 -7.98 33.47 18.56
N SER A 132 -7.77 33.61 17.25
CA SER A 132 -6.43 33.78 16.66
C SER A 132 -5.69 35.05 17.14
N SER A 133 -6.43 36.07 17.61
CA SER A 133 -5.84 37.26 18.25
C SER A 133 -5.00 36.94 19.50
N LEU A 134 -5.19 35.77 20.14
CA LEU A 134 -4.42 35.33 21.31
C LEU A 134 -3.08 34.67 20.93
N ALA A 135 -2.78 34.51 19.65
CA ALA A 135 -1.53 33.90 19.17
C ALA A 135 -0.23 34.52 19.75
N PRO A 136 -0.16 35.82 20.10
CA PRO A 136 1.01 36.38 20.79
C PRO A 136 1.17 35.91 22.24
N LEU A 137 0.08 35.47 22.89
CA LEU A 137 0.04 35.08 24.31
C LEU A 137 0.08 33.57 24.51
N ILE A 138 -0.48 32.81 23.56
CA ILE A 138 -0.64 31.36 23.65
C ILE A 138 0.12 30.73 22.49
N GLY A 139 0.99 29.76 22.80
CA GLY A 139 1.76 29.04 21.79
C GLY A 139 0.85 28.35 20.77
N ASN A 140 1.02 28.71 19.51
CA ASN A 140 0.25 28.13 18.41
C ASN A 140 0.77 26.71 18.07
N LEU A 141 -0.14 25.75 18.11
CA LEU A 141 0.13 24.33 17.82
C LEU A 141 0.66 24.10 16.40
N ALA A 142 0.12 24.80 15.41
CA ALA A 142 0.51 24.61 14.01
C ALA A 142 2.01 24.88 13.82
N TRP A 143 2.51 25.97 14.42
CA TRP A 143 3.94 26.30 14.36
C TRP A 143 4.82 25.26 15.06
N LYS A 144 4.37 24.69 16.19
CA LYS A 144 5.11 23.62 16.88
C LYS A 144 5.22 22.37 16.00
N LEU A 145 4.13 21.95 15.35
CA LEU A 145 4.13 20.80 14.45
C LEU A 145 4.98 21.05 13.21
N ILE A 146 4.91 22.25 12.60
CA ILE A 146 5.77 22.64 11.47
C ILE A 146 7.24 22.53 11.87
N ASN A 147 7.62 23.03 13.04
CA ASN A 147 9.00 22.97 13.52
C ASN A 147 9.45 21.53 13.78
N ALA A 148 8.58 20.69 14.36
CA ALA A 148 8.86 19.27 14.54
C ALA A 148 9.08 18.54 13.19
N LEU A 149 8.25 18.83 12.17
CA LEU A 149 8.43 18.24 10.84
C LEU A 149 9.73 18.71 10.18
N LYS A 150 10.08 20.00 10.32
CA LYS A 150 11.35 20.56 9.82
C LYS A 150 12.58 19.93 10.47
N SER A 151 12.47 19.43 11.70
CA SER A 151 13.58 18.72 12.36
C SER A 151 13.75 17.28 11.91
N LEU A 152 12.83 16.70 11.13
CA LEU A 152 12.94 15.31 10.65
C LEU A 152 13.69 15.21 9.32
N LYS A 153 13.53 16.20 8.44
CA LYS A 153 14.08 16.18 7.07
C LYS A 153 14.40 17.61 6.62
N ASN A 154 15.56 17.81 6.02
CA ASN A 154 15.94 19.12 5.48
C ASN A 154 15.35 19.36 4.07
N GLU A 155 15.56 20.56 3.54
CA GLU A 155 15.07 20.97 2.20
C GLU A 155 15.65 20.12 1.05
N GLY A 156 16.88 19.61 1.20
CA GLY A 156 17.52 18.70 0.24
C GLY A 156 17.04 17.25 0.36
N GLY A 157 16.10 16.97 1.26
CA GLY A 157 15.52 15.65 1.46
C GLY A 157 16.32 14.69 2.33
N ARG A 158 17.38 15.18 2.98
CA ARG A 158 18.19 14.41 3.94
C ARG A 158 17.40 14.20 5.24
N ILE A 159 17.40 12.98 5.76
CA ILE A 159 16.83 12.67 7.07
C ILE A 159 17.78 13.18 8.17
N LEU A 160 17.24 13.92 9.13
CA LEU A 160 17.96 14.58 10.22
C LEU A 160 17.89 13.83 11.56
N ILE A 161 17.16 12.72 11.61
CA ILE A 161 17.05 11.87 12.80
C ILE A 161 18.38 11.15 13.02
N GLU A 162 19.00 11.36 14.19
CA GLU A 162 20.23 10.66 14.58
C GLU A 162 19.97 9.18 14.87
N GLY A 163 20.87 8.30 14.43
CA GLY A 163 20.80 6.87 14.70
C GLY A 163 21.89 6.10 13.97
N GLU A 164 22.36 4.99 14.57
CA GLU A 164 23.49 4.19 14.06
C GLU A 164 23.25 3.57 12.67
N ASN A 165 22.00 3.49 12.22
CA ASN A 165 21.59 2.89 10.94
C ASN A 165 20.84 3.85 10.00
N ALA A 166 21.01 5.18 10.17
CA ALA A 166 20.37 6.15 9.30
C ALA A 166 21.01 6.17 7.90
N VAL A 167 20.54 5.31 7.00
CA VAL A 167 20.96 5.30 5.59
C VAL A 167 20.40 6.53 4.90
N GLN A 168 21.29 7.37 4.38
CA GLN A 168 20.92 8.54 3.60
C GLN A 168 20.59 8.11 2.17
N TYR A 169 19.41 8.46 1.68
CA TYR A 169 19.03 8.19 0.30
C TYR A 169 19.71 9.24 -0.60
N THR A 170 20.82 8.88 -1.21
CA THR A 170 21.36 9.60 -2.36
C THR A 170 20.66 9.03 -3.58
N GLY A 171 19.76 9.81 -4.19
CA GLY A 171 18.99 9.40 -5.36
C GLY A 171 19.84 8.82 -6.48
#